data_AF-X1U6K4-F1
#
_entry.id   AF-X1U6K4-F1
#
_cell.length_a   1.000
_cell.length_b   1.000
_cell.length_c   1.000
_cell.angle_alpha   90.00
_cell.angle_beta   90.00
_cell.angle_gamma   90.00
#
_symmetry.space_group_name_H-M   'P 1'
#
loop_
_entity.id
_entity.type
_entity.pdbx_description
1 polymer ?
#
loop_
_entity_poly.entity_id
_entity_poly.type
_entity_poly.pdbx_seq_one_letter_code
_entity_poly.pdbx_strand_id
1 'polypeptide(L)'
;ELMIQTEYPELEGYTLIEGSGPMMLGALKRAIARNEWIVTTNWAPDISWASVSKAAGGPGLRWLDEPKKILGGEEFVAVIVGRKFYEELPSDITGFLSRMWFDISEINDLMFQMGEGLSADEVAKKYIKDNSLKINYWKTGKISS
;
A
#
# COMPACT_ATOMS: atom_id res chain seq x y z
N GLU A 1 -17.60 17.05 7.31
CA GLU A 1 -16.52 17.09 8.31
C GLU A 1 -15.94 15.69 8.40
N LEU A 2 -14.62 15.54 8.48
CA LEU A 2 -14.01 14.21 8.55
C LEU A 2 -14.32 13.60 9.92
N MET A 3 -14.72 12.33 9.94
CA MET A 3 -14.97 11.58 11.17
C MET A 3 -13.84 11.72 12.19
N ILE A 4 -12.57 11.76 11.74
CA ILE A 4 -11.42 11.94 12.63
C ILE A 4 -11.40 13.30 13.34
N GLN A 5 -11.84 14.39 12.68
CA GLN A 5 -11.87 15.72 13.30
C GLN A 5 -13.02 15.84 14.31
N THR A 6 -14.14 15.18 14.05
CA THR A 6 -15.26 15.12 15.00
C THR A 6 -14.89 14.33 16.26
N GLU A 7 -14.11 13.26 16.09
CA GLU A 7 -13.71 12.40 17.21
C GLU A 7 -12.47 12.91 17.97
N TYR A 8 -11.64 13.75 17.37
CA TYR A 8 -10.44 14.30 18.01
C TYR A 8 -10.46 15.84 18.00
N PRO A 9 -11.06 16.48 19.02
CA PRO A 9 -11.05 17.93 19.18
C PRO A 9 -9.64 18.53 19.22
N GLU A 10 -8.63 17.75 19.57
CA GLU A 10 -7.21 18.14 19.54
C GLU A 10 -6.69 18.47 18.13
N LEU A 11 -7.43 18.05 17.09
CA LEU A 11 -7.18 18.42 15.70
C LEU A 11 -7.83 19.75 15.30
N GLU A 12 -8.45 20.47 16.23
CA GLU A 12 -8.95 21.83 15.99
C GLU A 12 -7.82 22.73 15.44
N GLY A 13 -8.11 23.47 14.37
CA GLY A 13 -7.13 24.30 13.67
C GLY A 13 -6.33 23.57 12.58
N TYR A 14 -6.40 22.24 12.48
CA TYR A 14 -5.87 21.51 11.32
C TYR A 14 -6.86 21.58 10.16
N THR A 15 -6.34 21.82 8.95
CA THR A 15 -7.12 21.74 7.70
C THR A 15 -6.61 20.56 6.88
N LEU A 16 -7.50 19.63 6.51
CA LEU A 16 -7.14 18.58 5.56
C LEU A 16 -6.90 19.21 4.19
N ILE A 17 -5.71 18.99 3.63
CA ILE A 17 -5.38 19.37 2.27
C ILE A 17 -5.56 18.15 1.37
N GLU A 18 -6.57 18.19 0.50
CA GLU A 18 -6.80 17.14 -0.48
C GLU A 18 -5.73 17.15 -1.58
N GLY A 19 -5.38 15.96 -2.07
CA GLY A 19 -4.42 15.81 -3.15
C GLY A 19 -4.08 14.36 -3.46
N SER A 20 -2.92 14.15 -4.08
CA SER A 20 -2.48 12.82 -4.50
C SER A 20 -1.34 12.28 -3.63
N GLY A 21 -1.15 10.96 -3.62
CA GLY A 21 -0.01 10.30 -2.97
C GLY A 21 1.35 10.90 -3.35
N PRO A 22 1.65 11.12 -4.64
CA PRO A 22 2.89 11.79 -5.06
C PRO A 22 3.01 13.24 -4.53
N MET A 23 1.90 13.97 -4.46
CA MET A 23 1.89 15.33 -3.91
C MET A 23 2.19 15.33 -2.40
N MET A 24 1.59 14.39 -1.67
CA MET A 24 1.84 14.18 -0.24
C MET A 24 3.30 13.80 0.01
N LEU A 25 3.85 12.84 -0.75
CA LEU A 25 5.26 12.45 -0.65
C LEU A 25 6.21 13.63 -0.94
N GLY A 26 5.88 14.45 -1.94
CA GLY A 26 6.64 15.66 -2.25
C GLY A 26 6.60 16.70 -1.12
N ALA A 27 5.44 16.89 -0.49
CA ALA A 27 5.29 17.78 0.66
C ALA A 27 6.09 17.28 1.87
N LEU A 28 6.01 15.97 2.15
CA LEU A 28 6.77 15.30 3.20
C LEU A 28 8.29 15.49 3.02
N LYS A 29 8.82 15.20 1.83
CA LYS A 29 10.24 15.39 1.50
C LYS A 29 10.69 16.85 1.67
N ARG A 30 9.86 17.82 1.27
CA ARG A 30 10.16 19.25 1.42
C ARG A 30 10.20 19.69 2.89
N ALA A 31 9.23 19.27 3.70
CA ALA A 31 9.18 19.61 5.12
C ALA A 31 10.40 19.06 5.85
N ILE A 32 10.76 17.81 5.58
CA ILE A 32 11.99 17.18 6.10
C ILE A 32 13.23 17.98 5.71
N ALA A 33 13.39 18.31 4.44
CA ALA A 33 14.57 19.06 3.96
C ALA A 33 14.69 20.45 4.61
N ARG A 34 13.57 21.01 5.06
CA ARG A 34 13.49 22.32 5.75
C ARG A 34 13.46 22.20 7.27
N ASN A 35 13.50 20.98 7.82
CA ASN A 35 13.34 20.72 9.25
C ASN A 35 12.02 21.32 9.82
N GLU A 36 10.95 21.20 9.05
CA GLU A 36 9.61 21.69 9.37
C GLU A 36 8.71 20.52 9.81
N TRP A 37 7.76 20.83 10.70
CA TRP A 37 6.75 19.86 11.12
C TRP A 37 5.73 19.63 10.00
N ILE A 38 5.37 18.37 9.79
CA ILE A 38 4.28 17.98 8.90
C ILE A 38 3.55 16.77 9.48
N VAL A 39 2.23 16.76 9.30
CA VAL A 39 1.37 15.61 9.57
C VAL A 39 0.70 15.23 8.26
N THR A 40 0.71 13.95 7.91
CA THR A 40 0.10 13.43 6.68
C THR A 40 -0.82 12.27 7.00
N THR A 41 -1.86 12.09 6.20
CA THR A 41 -2.60 10.83 6.14
C THR A 41 -1.77 9.80 5.39
N ASN A 42 -1.63 8.61 5.95
CA ASN A 42 -0.75 7.57 5.43
C ASN A 42 -1.27 6.19 5.82
N TRP A 43 -0.86 5.15 5.11
CA TRP A 43 -1.17 3.74 5.37
C TRP A 43 0.08 2.88 5.18
N ALA A 44 0.02 1.60 5.54
CA ALA A 44 1.09 0.65 5.26
C ALA A 44 0.52 -0.59 4.58
N PRO A 45 1.17 -1.13 3.54
CA PRO A 45 2.40 -0.65 2.90
C PRO A 45 2.19 0.64 2.07
N ASP A 46 3.13 1.60 2.14
CA ASP A 46 3.15 2.83 1.30
C ASP A 46 4.59 3.27 0.94
N ILE A 47 4.75 3.96 -0.20
CA ILE A 47 6.05 4.42 -0.72
C ILE A 47 6.74 5.42 0.20
N SER A 48 5.98 6.18 0.99
CA SER A 48 6.53 7.10 1.98
C SER A 48 7.27 6.35 3.08
N TRP A 49 6.74 5.20 3.51
CA TRP A 49 7.44 4.33 4.47
C TRP A 49 8.67 3.68 3.85
N ALA A 50 8.60 3.26 2.59
CA ALA A 50 9.73 2.68 1.87
C ALA A 50 10.85 3.69 1.55
N SER A 51 10.59 5.00 1.55
CA SER A 51 11.58 6.01 1.14
C SER A 51 11.98 7.03 2.21
N VAL A 52 11.18 7.18 3.26
CA VAL A 52 11.38 8.24 4.28
C VAL A 52 11.53 7.67 5.69
N SER A 53 11.07 6.45 5.96
CA SER A 53 11.18 5.85 7.29
C SER A 53 12.63 5.58 7.68
N LYS A 54 12.92 5.53 8.99
CA LYS A 54 14.25 5.16 9.50
C LYS A 54 14.64 3.74 9.10
N ALA A 55 13.66 2.83 9.01
CA ALA A 55 13.88 1.46 8.58
C ALA A 55 14.41 1.39 7.13
N ALA A 56 14.02 2.37 6.29
CA ALA A 56 14.53 2.54 4.94
C ALA A 56 15.77 3.45 4.85
N GLY A 57 16.42 3.79 5.98
CA GLY A 57 17.56 4.70 6.01
C GLY A 57 17.20 6.19 5.83
N GLY A 58 15.91 6.51 5.85
CA GLY A 58 15.39 7.87 5.74
C GLY A 58 15.39 8.65 7.06
N PRO A 59 15.03 9.95 7.01
CA PRO A 59 15.04 10.88 8.14
C PRO A 59 14.10 10.49 9.28
N GLY A 60 13.08 9.69 8.97
CA GLY A 60 12.21 9.04 9.94
C GLY A 60 10.75 9.47 9.85
N LEU A 61 9.89 8.47 9.95
CA LEU A 61 8.45 8.60 10.13
C LEU A 61 8.08 7.89 11.43
N ARG A 62 7.02 8.37 12.09
CA ARG A 62 6.42 7.70 13.24
C ARG A 62 4.91 7.76 13.11
N TRP A 63 4.24 6.70 13.56
CA TRP A 63 2.80 6.74 13.76
C TRP A 63 2.46 7.66 14.94
N LEU A 64 1.29 8.29 14.86
CA LEU A 64 0.66 8.94 16.00
C LEU A 64 -0.25 7.92 16.68
N ASP A 65 -0.31 7.95 18.01
CA ASP A 65 -1.20 7.07 18.75
C ASP A 65 -2.66 7.46 18.44
N GLU A 66 -3.46 6.46 18.06
CA GLU A 66 -4.89 6.63 17.75
C GLU A 66 -5.71 5.80 18.74
N PRO A 67 -5.94 6.30 19.97
CA PRO A 67 -6.51 5.51 21.07
C PRO A 67 -7.95 5.07 20.84
N LYS A 68 -8.73 5.81 20.04
CA LYS A 68 -10.13 5.50 19.75
C LYS A 68 -10.29 4.41 18.67
N LYS A 69 -9.23 4.08 17.93
CA LYS A 69 -9.22 3.08 16.85
C LYS A 69 -10.27 3.32 15.76
N ILE A 70 -10.62 4.57 15.49
CA ILE A 70 -11.63 4.93 14.47
C ILE A 70 -11.08 4.83 13.04
N LEU A 71 -9.76 4.84 12.88
CA LEU A 71 -9.11 4.63 11.58
C LEU A 71 -8.97 3.15 11.22
N GLY A 72 -9.38 2.24 12.11
CA GLY A 72 -9.26 0.80 11.93
C GLY A 72 -8.11 0.20 12.73
N GLY A 73 -7.94 -1.11 12.57
CA GLY A 73 -6.87 -1.90 13.18
C GLY A 73 -6.03 -2.56 12.10
N GLU A 74 -5.83 -3.87 12.21
CA GLU A 74 -5.29 -4.65 11.10
C GLU A 74 -6.32 -4.73 9.97
N GLU A 75 -5.88 -4.43 8.76
CA GLU A 75 -6.70 -4.42 7.55
C GLU A 75 -6.13 -5.40 6.52
N PHE A 76 -6.88 -5.62 5.44
CA PHE A 76 -6.44 -6.44 4.31
C PHE A 76 -6.98 -5.87 3.00
N VAL A 77 -6.27 -6.15 1.91
CA VAL A 77 -6.73 -5.82 0.55
C VAL A 77 -7.43 -7.04 -0.04
N ALA A 78 -8.66 -6.84 -0.50
CA ALA A 78 -9.48 -7.91 -1.08
C ALA A 78 -9.72 -7.68 -2.58
N VAL A 79 -9.70 -8.78 -3.34
CA VAL A 79 -10.24 -8.78 -4.71
C VAL A 79 -11.75 -8.92 -4.62
N ILE A 80 -12.48 -7.89 -5.07
CA ILE A 80 -13.94 -7.88 -5.11
C ILE A 80 -14.40 -8.14 -6.54
N VAL A 81 -15.32 -9.08 -6.72
CA VAL A 81 -15.82 -9.53 -8.02
C VAL A 81 -17.34 -9.40 -8.13
N GLY A 82 -17.86 -9.36 -9.36
CA GLY A 82 -19.30 -9.31 -9.61
C GLY A 82 -20.03 -10.58 -9.16
N ARG A 83 -21.34 -10.50 -8.89
CA ARG A 83 -22.11 -11.64 -8.35
C ARG A 83 -22.08 -12.88 -9.24
N LYS A 84 -22.03 -12.69 -10.56
CA LYS A 84 -22.01 -13.77 -11.57
C LYS A 84 -20.59 -14.16 -12.00
N PHE A 85 -19.58 -13.78 -11.24
CA PHE A 85 -18.17 -13.99 -11.58
C PHE A 85 -17.84 -15.44 -11.97
N TYR A 86 -18.34 -16.42 -11.21
CA TYR A 86 -18.11 -17.84 -11.51
C TYR A 86 -18.98 -18.39 -12.64
N GLU A 87 -20.05 -17.68 -13.02
CA GLU A 87 -20.97 -18.08 -14.09
C GLU A 87 -20.55 -17.53 -15.46
N GLU A 88 -20.05 -16.29 -15.47
CA GLU A 88 -19.77 -15.54 -16.71
C GLU A 88 -18.30 -15.60 -17.15
N LEU A 89 -17.38 -16.03 -16.27
CA LEU A 89 -15.95 -16.07 -16.58
C LEU A 89 -15.38 -17.50 -16.60
N PRO A 90 -14.43 -17.77 -17.50
CA PRO A 90 -13.65 -19.00 -17.52
C PRO A 90 -13.01 -19.36 -16.17
N SER A 91 -12.90 -20.67 -15.89
CA SER A 91 -12.38 -21.21 -14.62
C SER A 91 -10.91 -20.88 -14.35
N ASP A 92 -10.12 -20.63 -15.38
CA ASP A 92 -8.73 -20.20 -15.28
C ASP A 92 -8.63 -18.75 -14.78
N ILE A 93 -9.48 -17.84 -15.27
CA ILE A 93 -9.56 -16.45 -14.79
C ILE A 93 -10.07 -16.41 -13.35
N THR A 94 -11.18 -17.10 -13.08
CA THR A 94 -11.78 -17.10 -11.74
C THR A 94 -10.83 -17.74 -10.72
N GLY A 95 -10.23 -18.87 -11.07
CA GLY A 95 -9.23 -19.53 -10.26
C GLY A 95 -7.99 -18.67 -10.00
N PHE A 96 -7.49 -17.93 -11.01
CA PHE A 96 -6.36 -17.04 -10.84
C PHE A 96 -6.62 -15.97 -9.78
N LEU A 97 -7.74 -15.24 -9.92
CA LEU A 97 -8.08 -14.17 -9.00
C LEU A 97 -8.40 -14.68 -7.58
N SER A 98 -9.00 -15.87 -7.46
CA SER A 98 -9.29 -16.48 -6.14
C SER A 98 -8.03 -16.98 -5.41
N ARG A 99 -6.94 -17.28 -6.13
CA ARG A 99 -5.68 -17.77 -5.54
C ARG A 99 -4.62 -16.68 -5.39
N MET A 100 -4.81 -15.52 -6.02
CA MET A 100 -3.85 -14.42 -5.97
C MET A 100 -3.82 -13.82 -4.56
N TRP A 101 -2.63 -13.75 -3.98
CA TRP A 101 -2.40 -13.16 -2.67
C TRP A 101 -0.96 -12.67 -2.57
N PHE A 102 -0.72 -11.62 -1.78
CA PHE A 102 0.61 -11.09 -1.54
C PHE A 102 0.87 -11.00 -0.04
N ASP A 103 2.08 -11.31 0.37
CA ASP A 103 2.60 -10.92 1.68
C ASP A 103 2.93 -9.42 1.67
N ILE A 104 2.79 -8.76 2.82
CA ILE A 104 3.09 -7.33 2.96
C ILE A 104 4.57 -7.06 2.61
N SER A 105 5.48 -7.98 2.93
CA SER A 105 6.90 -7.86 2.58
C SER A 105 7.15 -7.85 1.08
N GLU A 106 6.39 -8.63 0.31
CA GLU A 106 6.47 -8.63 -1.15
C GLU A 106 5.98 -7.29 -1.71
N ILE A 107 4.84 -6.78 -1.22
CA ILE A 107 4.34 -5.47 -1.65
C ILE A 107 5.35 -4.36 -1.35
N ASN A 108 5.95 -4.37 -0.16
CA ASN A 108 7.00 -3.40 0.22
C ASN A 108 8.19 -3.43 -0.74
N ASP A 109 8.68 -4.62 -1.12
CA ASP A 109 9.79 -4.77 -2.06
C ASP A 109 9.41 -4.24 -3.47
N LEU A 110 8.21 -4.55 -3.94
CA LEU A 110 7.70 -4.02 -5.22
C LEU A 110 7.64 -2.49 -5.20
N MET A 111 7.13 -1.90 -4.12
CA MET A 111 7.06 -0.44 -3.95
C MET A 111 8.45 0.19 -3.85
N PHE A 112 9.39 -0.47 -3.18
CA PHE A 112 10.78 -0.03 -3.09
C PHE A 112 11.44 0.02 -4.48
N GLN A 113 11.29 -1.05 -5.28
CA GLN A 113 11.80 -1.10 -6.64
C GLN A 113 11.23 0.02 -7.53
N MET A 114 9.93 0.35 -7.38
CA MET A 114 9.34 1.50 -8.05
C MET A 114 9.92 2.83 -7.56
N GLY A 115 10.23 2.93 -6.27
CA GLY A 115 10.92 4.08 -5.66
C GLY A 115 12.34 4.31 -6.21
N GLU A 116 13.03 3.22 -6.58
CA GLU A 116 14.35 3.24 -7.23
C GLU A 116 14.29 3.59 -8.73
N GLY A 117 13.09 3.82 -9.27
CA GLY A 117 12.88 4.35 -10.62
C GLY A 117 12.45 3.32 -11.66
N LEU A 118 12.21 2.06 -11.28
CA LEU A 118 11.61 1.09 -12.19
C LEU A 118 10.12 1.40 -12.42
N SER A 119 9.65 1.19 -13.65
CA SER A 119 8.22 1.26 -13.96
C SER A 119 7.45 0.08 -13.37
N ALA A 120 6.14 0.26 -13.18
CA ALA A 120 5.28 -0.82 -12.68
C ALA A 120 5.33 -2.08 -13.54
N ASP A 121 5.47 -1.93 -14.87
CA ASP A 121 5.58 -3.06 -15.80
C ASP A 121 6.91 -3.82 -15.64
N GLU A 122 8.03 -3.11 -15.47
CA GLU A 122 9.33 -3.72 -15.21
C GLU A 122 9.33 -4.49 -13.88
N VAL A 123 8.80 -3.86 -12.82
CA VAL A 123 8.67 -4.48 -11.50
C VAL A 123 7.77 -5.71 -11.54
N ALA A 124 6.61 -5.64 -12.23
CA ALA A 124 5.71 -6.78 -12.38
C ALA A 124 6.35 -7.93 -13.16
N LYS A 125 7.04 -7.64 -14.27
CA LYS A 125 7.76 -8.66 -15.07
C LYS A 125 8.86 -9.34 -14.25
N LYS A 126 9.62 -8.56 -13.49
CA LYS A 126 10.65 -9.07 -12.57
C LYS A 126 10.03 -9.96 -11.49
N TYR A 127 8.95 -9.51 -10.85
CA TYR A 127 8.24 -10.29 -9.83
C TYR A 127 7.73 -11.62 -10.40
N ILE A 128 7.14 -11.61 -11.59
CA ILE A 128 6.63 -12.83 -12.25
C ILE A 128 7.76 -13.83 -12.52
N LYS A 129 8.92 -13.33 -12.98
CA LYS A 129 10.10 -14.16 -13.25
C LYS A 129 10.64 -14.78 -11.96
N ASP A 130 10.80 -13.97 -10.92
CA ASP A 130 11.46 -14.37 -9.68
C ASP A 130 10.54 -15.23 -8.79
N ASN A 131 9.22 -15.09 -8.93
CA ASN A 131 8.21 -15.83 -8.16
C ASN A 131 7.44 -16.85 -9.01
N SER A 132 8.10 -17.43 -10.02
CA SER A 132 7.48 -18.31 -11.01
C SER A 132 6.63 -19.44 -10.42
N LEU A 133 7.04 -20.05 -9.30
CA LEU A 133 6.27 -21.07 -8.59
C LEU A 133 4.94 -20.53 -8.05
N LYS A 134 4.96 -19.35 -7.41
CA LYS A 134 3.77 -18.69 -6.86
C LYS A 134 2.81 -18.29 -7.98
N ILE A 135 3.34 -17.71 -9.06
CA ILE A 135 2.56 -17.37 -10.26
C ILE A 135 1.97 -18.63 -10.91
N ASN A 136 2.72 -19.73 -10.97
CA ASN A 136 2.22 -21.00 -11.51
C ASN A 136 1.09 -21.56 -10.64
N TYR A 137 1.20 -21.47 -9.33
CA TYR A 137 0.12 -21.82 -8.40
C TYR A 137 -1.12 -20.95 -8.62
N TRP A 138 -0.97 -19.62 -8.77
CA TRP A 138 -2.11 -18.76 -9.08
C TRP A 138 -2.79 -19.18 -10.38
N LYS A 139 -2.04 -19.47 -11.45
CA LYS A 139 -2.61 -19.89 -12.73
C LYS A 139 -3.26 -21.27 -12.70
N THR A 140 -2.65 -22.25 -12.03
CA THR A 140 -3.00 -23.67 -12.22
C THR A 140 -3.61 -24.34 -10.99
N GLY A 141 -3.48 -23.75 -9.81
CA GLY A 141 -3.81 -24.38 -8.53
C GLY A 141 -2.86 -25.50 -8.11
N LYS A 142 -1.79 -25.77 -8.87
CA LYS A 142 -0.81 -26.83 -8.56
C LYS A 142 0.38 -26.23 -7.84
N ILE A 143 0.70 -26.78 -6.67
CA ILE A 143 1.99 -26.55 -6.01
C ILE A 143 2.99 -27.41 -6.78
N SER A 144 4.03 -26.79 -7.32
CA SER A 144 5.02 -27.52 -8.14
C SER A 144 5.83 -28.43 -7.20
N SER A 145 5.89 -29.72 -7.51
CA SER A 145 6.73 -30.73 -6.84
C SER A 145 8.17 -30.64 -7.31
#